data_AF-A0A7S4DC82-F1
#
_entry.id   AF-A0A7S4DC82-F1
#
_cell.length_a   1.000
_cell.length_b   1.000
_cell.length_c   1.000
_cell.angle_alpha   90.00
_cell.angle_beta   90.00
_cell.angle_gamma   90.00
#
_symmetry.space_group_name_H-M   'P 1'
#
loop_
_entity.id
_entity.type
_entity.pdbx_description
1 polymer ?
#
loop_
_entity_poly.entity_id
_entity_poly.type
_entity_poly.pdbx_seq_one_letter_code
_entity_poly.pdbx_strand_id
1 'polypeptide(L)'
;GMLLEEDVSRHLSAAAGKNNSSCHHPSWTTTTDDKCNIEEIQIEDILGFWFDGDLQENYRQKWFPSHSSERQHVADSNVNDRYGYLLDKAINGDLDHWPKVFGPRGAAALIILLDQFSRHIYRYHGKVGDERQSLLDVTGRKAVQISEQIVHSGAGKKLMSAPFEVFSLMPLRHLPTKDRLRLVMAEVDARIDQHQKEADLLQKFRKTTLRKLQTLECQAEEGSEILEHFPFKADETSMP
;
A
#
# COMPACT_ATOMS: atom_id res chain seq x y z
N GLY A 1 -31.46 -69.21 0.15
CA GLY A 1 -32.86 -68.77 0.17
C GLY A 1 -32.82 -67.28 0.45
N MET A 2 -33.20 -66.38 -0.45
CA MET A 2 -34.44 -66.29 -1.24
C MET A 2 -35.67 -66.06 -0.34
N LEU A 3 -36.40 -64.98 -0.66
CA LEU A 3 -37.79 -64.63 -0.31
C LEU A 3 -37.97 -63.91 1.07
N LEU A 4 -38.67 -62.78 1.24
CA LEU A 4 -39.78 -62.06 0.55
C LEU A 4 -39.70 -60.54 0.92
N GLU A 5 -39.88 -59.52 0.06
CA GLU A 5 -41.11 -58.98 -0.59
C GLU A 5 -42.31 -58.78 0.37
N GLU A 6 -42.67 -57.54 0.74
CA GLU A 6 -43.66 -56.60 0.13
C GLU A 6 -44.99 -56.58 0.90
N ASP A 7 -45.45 -55.39 1.33
CA ASP A 7 -46.87 -54.92 1.36
C ASP A 7 -46.90 -53.52 2.02
N VAL A 8 -47.10 -52.40 1.32
CA VAL A 8 -48.31 -51.85 0.65
C VAL A 8 -49.40 -51.35 1.62
N SER A 9 -49.34 -50.04 1.86
CA SER A 9 -50.43 -49.05 1.66
C SER A 9 -51.75 -49.15 2.46
N ARG A 10 -52.08 -48.10 3.24
CA ARG A 10 -53.13 -47.09 2.94
C ARG A 10 -53.70 -46.35 4.18
N HIS A 11 -54.15 -45.12 3.92
CA HIS A 11 -55.01 -44.19 4.68
C HIS A 11 -54.29 -43.31 5.72
N LEU A 12 -54.32 -41.97 5.63
CA LEU A 12 -55.47 -41.10 5.37
C LEU A 12 -55.13 -39.87 4.49
N SER A 13 -56.15 -39.47 3.73
CA SER A 13 -56.20 -38.32 2.82
C SER A 13 -56.62 -37.03 3.54
N ALA A 14 -56.41 -35.92 2.82
CA ALA A 14 -57.07 -34.61 2.91
C ALA A 14 -56.41 -33.49 3.74
N ALA A 15 -55.66 -32.63 3.03
CA ALA A 15 -55.93 -31.18 3.00
C ALA A 15 -55.16 -30.53 1.85
N ALA A 16 -55.84 -30.36 0.70
CA ALA A 16 -55.39 -29.52 -0.39
C ALA A 16 -55.59 -28.04 -0.01
N GLY A 17 -54.51 -27.35 0.32
CA GLY A 17 -54.45 -25.89 0.44
C GLY A 17 -53.48 -25.36 -0.62
N LYS A 18 -54.04 -24.71 -1.64
CA LYS A 18 -53.30 -24.01 -2.70
C LYS A 18 -52.39 -22.95 -2.07
N ASN A 19 -51.08 -23.04 -2.25
CA ASN A 19 -50.17 -21.90 -2.15
C ASN A 19 -49.15 -22.00 -3.30
N ASN A 20 -49.45 -21.27 -4.38
CA ASN A 20 -48.51 -20.97 -5.44
C ASN A 20 -47.56 -19.88 -4.92
N SER A 21 -46.53 -20.29 -4.18
CA SER A 21 -45.44 -19.40 -3.79
C SER A 21 -44.30 -19.63 -4.78
N SER A 22 -44.27 -18.81 -5.83
CA SER A 22 -43.08 -18.60 -6.66
C SER A 22 -41.95 -18.14 -5.73
N CYS A 23 -41.05 -19.05 -5.38
CA CYS A 23 -39.81 -18.73 -4.69
C CYS A 23 -38.89 -18.02 -5.69
N HIS A 24 -39.08 -16.71 -5.86
CA HIS A 24 -38.07 -15.85 -6.46
C HIS A 24 -36.89 -15.78 -5.49
N HIS A 25 -35.87 -16.61 -5.73
CA HIS A 25 -34.55 -16.36 -5.19
C HIS A 25 -34.07 -15.00 -5.74
N PRO A 26 -33.64 -14.05 -4.89
CA PRO A 26 -32.98 -12.85 -5.39
C PRO A 26 -31.64 -13.30 -5.98
N SER A 27 -31.52 -13.23 -7.31
CA SER A 27 -30.23 -13.30 -7.97
C SER A 27 -29.50 -12.00 -7.66
N TRP A 28 -28.65 -12.02 -6.63
CA TRP A 28 -27.72 -10.93 -6.36
C TRP A 28 -26.61 -10.95 -7.41
N THR A 29 -26.90 -10.46 -8.62
CA THR A 29 -25.86 -10.17 -9.60
C THR A 29 -25.14 -8.90 -9.12
N THR A 30 -23.91 -9.03 -8.64
CA THR A 30 -23.02 -7.90 -8.34
C THR A 30 -22.94 -6.99 -9.57
N THR A 31 -23.31 -5.72 -9.43
CA THR A 31 -23.25 -4.75 -10.52
C THR A 31 -21.78 -4.44 -10.86
N THR A 32 -21.49 -3.98 -12.07
CA THR A 32 -20.14 -3.54 -12.46
C THR A 32 -19.58 -2.48 -11.50
N ASP A 33 -20.44 -1.57 -11.01
CA ASP A 33 -20.07 -0.54 -10.05
C ASP A 33 -19.71 -1.13 -8.67
N ASP A 34 -20.47 -2.12 -8.21
CA ASP A 34 -20.17 -2.84 -6.96
C ASP A 34 -18.84 -3.60 -7.05
N LYS A 35 -18.55 -4.20 -8.20
CA LYS A 35 -17.29 -4.89 -8.45
C LYS A 35 -16.10 -3.92 -8.46
N CYS A 36 -16.24 -2.77 -9.13
CA CYS A 36 -15.20 -1.74 -9.18
C CYS A 36 -14.85 -1.24 -7.77
N ASN A 37 -15.86 -1.00 -6.94
CA ASN A 37 -15.69 -0.59 -5.55
C ASN A 37 -14.97 -1.65 -4.70
N ILE A 38 -15.29 -2.94 -4.88
CA ILE A 38 -14.58 -4.03 -4.17
C ILE A 38 -13.11 -4.10 -4.55
N GLU A 39 -12.79 -3.99 -5.84
CA GLU A 39 -11.41 -4.05 -6.32
C GLU A 39 -10.59 -2.84 -5.86
N GLU A 40 -11.19 -1.65 -5.82
CA GLU A 40 -10.56 -0.45 -5.25
C GLU A 40 -10.26 -0.66 -3.76
N ILE A 41 -11.20 -1.20 -2.97
CA ILE A 41 -10.97 -1.54 -1.55
C ILE A 41 -9.83 -2.56 -1.40
N GLN A 42 -9.76 -3.57 -2.27
CA GLN A 42 -8.68 -4.57 -2.25
C GLN A 42 -7.31 -3.94 -2.55
N ILE A 43 -7.25 -3.05 -3.53
CA ILE A 43 -6.04 -2.30 -3.88
C ILE A 43 -5.58 -1.48 -2.67
N GLU A 44 -6.49 -0.73 -2.06
CA GLU A 44 -6.18 0.07 -0.88
C GLU A 44 -5.74 -0.79 0.31
N ASP A 45 -6.36 -1.94 0.55
CA ASP A 45 -5.97 -2.86 1.62
C ASP A 45 -4.56 -3.44 1.41
N ILE A 46 -4.21 -3.84 0.18
CA ILE A 46 -2.86 -4.32 -0.16
C ILE A 46 -1.83 -3.22 0.08
N LEU A 47 -2.09 -2.02 -0.45
CA LEU A 47 -1.16 -0.89 -0.36
C LEU A 47 -1.02 -0.43 1.10
N GLY A 48 -2.13 -0.34 1.84
CA GLY A 48 -2.13 0.00 3.25
C GLY A 48 -1.38 -1.03 4.09
N PHE A 49 -1.65 -2.33 3.89
CA PHE A 49 -0.92 -3.40 4.57
C PHE A 49 0.59 -3.31 4.36
N TRP A 50 1.03 -3.01 3.13
CA TRP A 50 2.44 -3.03 2.77
C TRP A 50 3.20 -1.74 3.10
N PHE A 51 2.55 -0.58 2.96
CA PHE A 51 3.18 0.73 3.04
C PHE A 51 2.83 1.53 4.29
N ASP A 52 1.67 1.32 4.91
CA ASP A 52 1.30 2.08 6.11
C ASP A 52 2.16 1.69 7.30
N GLY A 53 2.34 2.64 8.21
CA GLY A 53 3.18 2.50 9.39
C GLY A 53 4.57 3.13 9.23
N ASP A 54 5.42 2.90 10.22
CA ASP A 54 6.78 3.45 10.22
C ASP A 54 7.68 2.73 9.22
N LEU A 55 8.53 3.49 8.51
CA LEU A 55 9.42 2.97 7.49
C LEU A 55 10.43 1.95 8.05
N GLN A 56 10.98 2.21 9.23
CA GLN A 56 11.96 1.32 9.87
C GLN A 56 11.28 0.08 10.44
N GLU A 57 10.04 0.21 10.91
CA GLU A 57 9.23 -0.92 11.33
C GLU A 57 8.87 -1.84 10.16
N ASN A 58 8.35 -1.26 9.07
CA ASN A 58 8.01 -2.01 7.85
C ASN A 58 9.24 -2.73 7.28
N TYR A 59 10.41 -2.07 7.25
CA TYR A 59 11.67 -2.67 6.83
C TYR A 59 12.03 -3.92 7.66
N ARG A 60 11.97 -3.81 8.99
CA ARG A 60 12.38 -4.88 9.93
C ARG A 60 11.39 -6.03 10.03
N GLN A 61 10.09 -5.75 9.90
CA GLN A 61 9.04 -6.73 10.16
C GLN A 61 8.53 -7.41 8.89
N LYS A 62 8.29 -6.64 7.82
CA LYS A 62 7.55 -7.11 6.64
C LYS A 62 8.47 -7.32 5.44
N TRP A 63 9.32 -6.35 5.14
CA TRP A 63 10.08 -6.35 3.88
C TRP A 63 11.34 -7.22 3.95
N PHE A 64 12.09 -7.15 5.05
CA PHE A 64 13.36 -7.88 5.21
C PHE A 64 13.52 -8.50 6.61
N PRO A 65 12.58 -9.37 7.06
CA PRO A 65 12.75 -10.08 8.33
C PRO A 65 13.94 -11.05 8.26
N SER A 66 14.63 -11.26 9.38
CA SER A 66 15.70 -12.25 9.50
C SER A 66 15.20 -13.64 9.09
N HIS A 67 16.01 -14.36 8.30
CA HIS A 67 15.70 -15.70 7.82
C HIS A 67 15.38 -16.66 8.97
N SER A 68 14.31 -17.45 8.81
CA SER A 68 13.87 -18.46 9.77
C SER A 68 13.54 -17.92 11.17
N SER A 69 13.23 -16.62 11.29
CA SER A 69 12.77 -16.03 12.53
C SER A 69 11.26 -16.26 12.73
N GLU A 70 10.81 -16.29 13.98
CA GLU A 70 9.38 -16.32 14.32
C GLU A 70 8.60 -15.20 13.61
N ARG A 71 9.22 -14.02 13.49
CA ARG A 71 8.63 -12.88 12.77
C ARG A 71 8.40 -13.17 11.29
N GLN A 72 9.32 -13.90 10.64
CA GLN A 72 9.14 -14.31 9.25
C GLN A 72 7.96 -15.29 9.13
N HIS A 73 7.85 -16.28 10.03
CA HIS A 73 6.74 -17.22 10.00
C HIS A 73 5.37 -16.54 10.22
N VAL A 74 5.28 -15.62 11.18
CA VAL A 74 4.06 -14.83 11.42
C VAL A 74 3.73 -13.95 10.21
N ALA A 75 4.72 -13.28 9.62
CA ALA A 75 4.51 -12.47 8.41
C ALA A 75 4.05 -13.32 7.21
N ASP A 76 4.70 -14.46 6.99
CA ASP A 76 4.38 -15.39 5.89
C ASP A 76 2.95 -15.93 6.02
N SER A 77 2.53 -16.34 7.23
CA SER A 77 1.15 -16.79 7.49
C SER A 77 0.14 -15.68 7.28
N ASN A 78 0.39 -14.48 7.82
CA ASN A 78 -0.54 -13.35 7.72
C ASN A 78 -0.74 -12.91 6.26
N VAL A 79 0.33 -12.85 5.48
CA VAL A 79 0.24 -12.54 4.04
C VAL A 79 -0.53 -13.63 3.30
N ASN A 80 -0.28 -14.90 3.61
CA ASN A 80 -1.01 -16.01 3.00
C ASN A 80 -2.51 -15.95 3.30
N ASP A 81 -2.89 -15.82 4.56
CA ASP A 81 -4.28 -15.90 5.01
C ASP A 81 -5.12 -14.76 4.42
N ARG A 82 -4.53 -13.57 4.23
CA ARG A 82 -5.23 -12.41 3.66
C ARG A 82 -5.23 -12.37 2.15
N TYR A 83 -4.10 -12.72 1.52
CA TYR A 83 -3.85 -12.38 0.11
C TYR A 83 -3.59 -13.59 -0.79
N GLY A 84 -3.55 -14.81 -0.27
CA GLY A 84 -3.34 -16.04 -1.06
C GLY A 84 -4.31 -16.12 -2.25
N TYR A 85 -5.59 -15.88 -2.02
CA TYR A 85 -6.61 -15.91 -3.07
C TYR A 85 -6.42 -14.82 -4.14
N LEU A 86 -5.84 -13.67 -3.77
CA LEU A 86 -5.55 -12.58 -4.71
C LEU A 86 -4.32 -12.89 -5.55
N LEU A 87 -3.32 -13.56 -4.96
CA LEU A 87 -2.18 -14.05 -5.73
C LEU A 87 -2.64 -15.06 -6.80
N ASP A 88 -3.54 -15.99 -6.45
CA ASP A 88 -4.09 -16.96 -7.42
C ASP A 88 -4.80 -16.24 -8.58
N LYS A 89 -5.64 -15.23 -8.29
CA LYS A 89 -6.27 -14.38 -9.30
C LYS A 89 -5.26 -13.63 -10.17
N ALA A 90 -4.22 -13.06 -9.57
CA ALA A 90 -3.15 -12.37 -10.30
C ALA A 90 -2.39 -13.32 -11.24
N ILE A 91 -2.13 -14.56 -10.80
CA ILE A 91 -1.49 -15.60 -11.62
C ILE A 91 -2.39 -15.98 -12.80
N ASN A 92 -3.70 -16.11 -12.57
CA ASN A 92 -4.67 -16.44 -13.62
C ASN A 92 -4.95 -15.27 -14.60
N GLY A 93 -4.52 -14.05 -14.26
CA GLY A 93 -4.72 -12.87 -15.10
C GLY A 93 -6.05 -12.14 -14.82
N ASP A 94 -6.80 -12.56 -13.80
CA ASP A 94 -8.09 -11.97 -13.44
C ASP A 94 -7.97 -10.51 -12.97
N LEU A 95 -6.75 -10.06 -12.64
CA LEU A 95 -6.44 -8.72 -12.14
C LEU A 95 -5.63 -7.89 -13.16
N ASP A 96 -5.41 -8.39 -14.38
CA ASP A 96 -4.57 -7.71 -15.39
C ASP A 96 -5.13 -6.35 -15.82
N HIS A 97 -6.42 -6.07 -15.57
CA HIS A 97 -7.03 -4.76 -15.82
C HIS A 97 -6.67 -3.71 -14.78
N TRP A 98 -6.17 -4.09 -13.60
CA TRP A 98 -5.92 -3.16 -12.49
C TRP A 98 -5.04 -1.96 -12.85
N PRO A 99 -3.88 -2.13 -13.52
CA PRO A 99 -3.04 -1.00 -13.92
C PRO A 99 -3.76 0.00 -14.83
N LYS A 100 -4.68 -0.49 -15.67
CA LYS A 100 -5.40 0.34 -16.65
C LYS A 100 -6.59 1.06 -16.03
N VAL A 101 -7.33 0.38 -15.16
CA VAL A 101 -8.58 0.91 -14.56
C VAL A 101 -8.28 1.79 -13.35
N PHE A 102 -7.37 1.36 -12.47
CA PHE A 102 -7.05 2.05 -11.21
C PHE A 102 -5.70 2.77 -11.25
N GLY A 103 -5.09 2.85 -12.44
CA GLY A 103 -3.87 3.60 -12.68
C GLY A 103 -2.67 3.12 -11.86
N PRO A 104 -1.80 4.05 -11.41
CA PRO A 104 -0.56 3.71 -10.73
C PRO A 104 -0.75 2.91 -9.42
N ARG A 105 -1.85 3.11 -8.70
CA ARG A 105 -2.15 2.38 -7.45
C ARG A 105 -2.50 0.92 -7.72
N GLY A 106 -3.37 0.67 -8.69
CA GLY A 106 -3.67 -0.70 -9.15
C GLY A 106 -2.44 -1.43 -9.68
N ALA A 107 -1.57 -0.71 -10.41
CA ALA A 107 -0.32 -1.26 -10.90
C ALA A 107 0.62 -1.72 -9.77
N ALA A 108 0.78 -0.91 -8.71
CA ALA A 108 1.61 -1.31 -7.59
C ALA A 108 1.00 -2.41 -6.74
N ALA A 109 -0.31 -2.39 -6.47
CA ALA A 109 -0.94 -3.47 -5.73
C ALA A 109 -0.70 -4.82 -6.42
N LEU A 110 -0.82 -4.83 -7.76
CA LEU A 110 -0.53 -6.02 -8.55
C LEU A 110 0.96 -6.42 -8.51
N ILE A 111 1.90 -5.47 -8.55
CA ILE A 111 3.33 -5.74 -8.34
C ILE A 111 3.59 -6.34 -6.95
N ILE A 112 2.98 -5.80 -5.89
CA ILE A 112 3.15 -6.31 -4.52
C ILE A 112 2.66 -7.75 -4.42
N LEU A 113 1.49 -8.08 -5.00
CA LEU A 113 1.00 -9.46 -5.07
C LEU A 113 2.02 -10.39 -5.76
N LEU A 114 2.43 -10.03 -6.98
CA LEU A 114 3.24 -10.89 -7.85
C LEU A 114 4.70 -11.02 -7.41
N ASP A 115 5.31 -9.96 -6.87
CA ASP A 115 6.74 -9.92 -6.56
C ASP A 115 7.07 -10.06 -5.07
N GLN A 116 6.26 -9.47 -4.18
CA GLN A 116 6.50 -9.51 -2.74
C GLN A 116 5.71 -10.63 -2.07
N PHE A 117 4.37 -10.63 -2.17
CA PHE A 117 3.54 -11.60 -1.46
C PHE A 117 3.75 -13.02 -1.97
N SER A 118 4.01 -13.23 -3.26
CA SER A 118 4.41 -14.53 -3.80
C SER A 118 5.59 -15.15 -3.04
N ARG A 119 6.58 -14.34 -2.62
CA ARG A 119 7.75 -14.80 -1.86
C ARG A 119 7.39 -15.24 -0.44
N HIS A 120 6.43 -14.58 0.19
CA HIS A 120 5.87 -14.92 1.50
C HIS A 120 5.02 -16.20 1.41
N ILE A 121 4.06 -16.22 0.47
CA ILE A 121 3.12 -17.32 0.27
C ILE A 121 3.83 -18.61 -0.11
N TYR A 122 4.79 -18.57 -1.04
CA TYR A 122 5.52 -19.77 -1.41
C TYR A 122 6.43 -20.28 -0.28
N ARG A 123 6.99 -19.40 0.57
CA ARG A 123 7.69 -19.85 1.78
C ARG A 123 6.72 -20.50 2.77
N TYR A 124 5.56 -19.89 2.99
CA TYR A 124 4.51 -20.44 3.86
C TYR A 124 4.09 -21.85 3.43
N HIS A 125 3.91 -22.06 2.12
CA HIS A 125 3.61 -23.37 1.53
C HIS A 125 4.80 -24.35 1.51
N GLY A 126 5.92 -24.04 2.15
CA GLY A 126 7.09 -24.90 2.23
C GLY A 126 7.82 -25.09 0.90
N LYS A 127 7.57 -24.24 -0.10
CA LYS A 127 8.26 -24.31 -1.40
C LYS A 127 9.71 -23.87 -1.21
N VAL A 128 10.65 -24.65 -1.74
CA VAL A 128 12.09 -24.42 -1.60
C VAL A 128 12.84 -24.70 -2.89
N GLY A 129 14.09 -24.24 -2.97
CA GLY A 129 14.99 -24.51 -4.09
C GLY A 129 14.40 -24.16 -5.46
N ASP A 130 14.61 -25.06 -6.42
CA ASP A 130 14.23 -24.87 -7.83
C ASP A 130 12.71 -24.79 -8.05
N GLU A 131 11.92 -25.49 -7.22
CA GLU A 131 10.45 -25.42 -7.28
C GLU A 131 9.98 -23.99 -6.97
N ARG A 132 10.47 -23.43 -5.85
CA ARG A 132 10.14 -22.05 -5.48
C ARG A 132 10.64 -21.06 -6.51
N GLN A 133 11.86 -21.25 -7.03
CA GLN A 133 12.41 -20.34 -8.03
C GLN A 133 11.57 -20.34 -9.32
N SER A 134 11.16 -21.51 -9.79
CA SER A 134 10.33 -21.65 -10.99
C SER A 134 8.98 -20.92 -10.85
N LEU A 135 8.35 -21.01 -9.67
CA LEU A 135 7.12 -20.29 -9.37
C LEU A 135 7.33 -18.77 -9.33
N LEU A 136 8.41 -18.31 -8.69
CA LEU A 136 8.77 -16.89 -8.63
C LEU A 136 9.15 -16.32 -9.99
N ASP A 137 9.71 -17.12 -10.89
CA ASP A 137 10.02 -16.68 -12.25
C ASP A 137 8.73 -16.43 -13.06
N VAL A 138 7.68 -17.22 -12.83
CA VAL A 138 6.36 -17.02 -13.47
C VAL A 138 5.73 -15.71 -13.01
N THR A 139 5.62 -15.49 -11.70
CA THR A 139 5.02 -14.25 -11.17
C THR A 139 5.91 -13.04 -11.45
N GLY A 140 7.22 -13.21 -11.36
CA GLY A 140 8.22 -12.18 -11.60
C GLY A 140 8.20 -11.64 -13.04
N ARG A 141 7.98 -12.49 -14.05
CA ARG A 141 7.84 -12.02 -15.44
C ARG A 141 6.66 -11.07 -15.62
N LYS A 142 5.51 -11.36 -15.00
CA LYS A 142 4.35 -10.45 -15.03
C LYS A 142 4.65 -9.14 -14.30
N ALA A 143 5.24 -9.22 -13.10
CA ALA A 143 5.59 -8.04 -12.31
C ALA A 143 6.59 -7.12 -13.05
N VAL A 144 7.56 -7.69 -13.75
CA VAL A 144 8.51 -6.96 -14.59
C VAL A 144 7.81 -6.19 -15.71
N GLN A 145 6.85 -6.81 -16.39
CA GLN A 145 6.10 -6.13 -17.47
C GLN A 145 5.36 -4.88 -16.94
N ILE A 146 4.73 -5.01 -15.77
CA ILE A 146 4.01 -3.89 -15.14
C ILE A 146 5.01 -2.81 -14.69
N SER A 147 6.13 -3.21 -14.09
CA SER A 147 7.21 -2.29 -13.68
C SER A 147 7.75 -1.48 -14.86
N GLU A 148 8.05 -2.14 -15.97
CA GLU A 148 8.51 -1.48 -17.20
C GLU A 148 7.43 -0.50 -17.71
N GLN A 149 6.15 -0.85 -17.71
CA GLN A 149 5.06 0.07 -18.09
C GLN A 149 4.96 1.30 -17.19
N ILE A 150 5.11 1.15 -15.87
CA ILE A 150 5.13 2.28 -14.92
C ILE A 150 6.26 3.24 -15.26
N VAL A 151 7.47 2.72 -15.50
CA VAL A 151 8.64 3.55 -15.83
C VAL A 151 8.44 4.28 -17.17
N HIS A 152 7.97 3.58 -18.21
CA HIS A 152 7.76 4.16 -19.54
C HIS A 152 6.66 5.24 -19.55
N SER A 153 5.59 5.06 -18.78
CA SER A 153 4.49 6.04 -18.71
C SER A 153 4.85 7.28 -17.90
N GLY A 154 5.87 7.21 -17.03
CA GLY A 154 6.22 8.26 -16.08
C GLY A 154 5.14 8.52 -15.02
N ALA A 155 4.06 7.72 -14.99
CA ALA A 155 2.86 7.96 -14.19
C ALA A 155 3.12 7.91 -12.67
N GLY A 156 4.26 7.36 -12.24
CA GLY A 156 4.65 7.26 -10.83
C GLY A 156 5.50 8.42 -10.29
N LYS A 157 6.11 9.25 -11.15
CA LYS A 157 7.24 10.12 -10.72
C LYS A 157 6.89 11.23 -9.72
N LYS A 158 5.62 11.64 -9.62
CA LYS A 158 5.23 12.81 -8.81
C LYS A 158 4.26 12.52 -7.66
N LEU A 159 3.60 11.35 -7.67
CA LEU A 159 2.54 11.02 -6.71
C LEU A 159 2.95 9.95 -5.69
N MET A 160 4.16 9.40 -5.78
CA MET A 160 4.54 8.19 -5.06
C MET A 160 5.58 8.46 -3.98
N SER A 161 5.37 7.83 -2.81
CA SER A 161 6.37 7.82 -1.74
C SER A 161 7.62 7.05 -2.18
N ALA A 162 8.77 7.32 -1.55
CA ALA A 162 10.01 6.60 -1.89
C ALA A 162 9.89 5.07 -1.77
N PRO A 163 9.21 4.50 -0.74
CA PRO A 163 8.96 3.06 -0.70
C PRO A 163 8.19 2.56 -1.93
N PHE A 164 7.14 3.27 -2.32
CA PHE A 164 6.31 2.87 -3.44
C PHE A 164 7.12 2.76 -4.73
N GLU A 165 7.98 3.74 -4.99
CA GLU A 165 8.89 3.74 -6.14
C GLU A 165 9.89 2.58 -6.10
N VAL A 166 10.51 2.33 -4.94
CA VAL A 166 11.42 1.20 -4.75
C VAL A 166 10.74 -0.13 -5.05
N PHE A 167 9.52 -0.35 -4.53
CA PHE A 167 8.79 -1.59 -4.77
C PHE A 167 8.25 -1.70 -6.20
N SER A 168 7.96 -0.59 -6.87
CA SER A 168 7.62 -0.58 -8.29
C SER A 168 8.80 -1.00 -9.18
N LEU A 169 10.04 -0.72 -8.76
CA LEU A 169 11.27 -1.08 -9.46
C LEU A 169 11.84 -2.45 -9.04
N MET A 170 11.41 -3.00 -7.90
CA MET A 170 11.97 -4.22 -7.32
C MET A 170 11.90 -5.46 -8.24
N PRO A 171 10.84 -5.67 -9.06
CA PRO A 171 10.80 -6.77 -10.01
C PRO A 171 12.00 -6.78 -10.98
N LEU A 172 12.47 -5.61 -11.41
CA LEU A 172 13.62 -5.46 -12.32
C LEU A 172 14.94 -5.92 -11.67
N ARG A 173 15.05 -5.76 -10.35
CA ARG A 173 16.19 -6.24 -9.57
C ARG A 173 16.12 -7.75 -9.34
N HIS A 174 14.92 -8.29 -9.18
CA HIS A 174 14.71 -9.73 -8.97
C HIS A 174 14.89 -10.57 -10.24
N LEU A 175 14.62 -10.02 -11.43
CA LEU A 175 14.92 -10.62 -12.73
C LEU A 175 15.89 -9.72 -13.51
N PRO A 176 17.18 -9.66 -13.10
CA PRO A 176 18.10 -8.64 -13.57
C PRO A 176 18.58 -8.90 -15.00
N THR A 177 18.64 -7.83 -15.78
CA THR A 177 19.49 -7.69 -16.96
C THR A 177 20.33 -6.43 -16.79
N LYS A 178 21.42 -6.28 -17.56
CA LYS A 178 22.25 -5.05 -17.48
C LYS A 178 21.40 -3.80 -17.75
N ASP A 179 20.46 -3.87 -18.67
CA ASP A 179 19.62 -2.72 -19.03
C ASP A 179 18.58 -2.42 -17.97
N ARG A 180 17.97 -3.45 -17.36
CA ARG A 180 17.08 -3.30 -16.20
C ARG A 180 17.78 -2.66 -15.01
N LEU A 181 18.99 -3.10 -14.68
CA LEU A 181 19.74 -2.51 -13.57
C LEU A 181 20.16 -1.07 -13.86
N ARG A 182 20.53 -0.74 -15.11
CA ARG A 182 20.78 0.66 -15.51
C ARG A 182 19.53 1.52 -15.39
N LEU A 183 18.38 1.00 -15.79
CA LEU A 183 17.09 1.69 -15.66
C LEU A 183 16.77 1.96 -14.19
N VAL A 184 16.92 0.96 -13.31
CA VAL A 184 16.72 1.13 -11.86
C VAL A 184 17.65 2.21 -11.30
N MET A 185 18.93 2.18 -11.65
CA MET A 185 19.89 3.20 -11.19
C MET A 185 19.48 4.60 -11.67
N ALA A 186 19.14 4.76 -12.95
CA ALA A 186 18.73 6.04 -13.50
C ALA A 186 17.48 6.62 -12.83
N GLU A 187 16.48 5.78 -12.53
CA GLU A 187 15.27 6.21 -11.82
C GLU A 187 15.56 6.59 -10.36
N VAL A 188 16.37 5.80 -9.65
CA VAL A 188 16.77 6.09 -8.27
C VAL A 188 17.59 7.37 -8.18
N ASP A 189 18.58 7.56 -9.06
CA ASP A 189 19.42 8.77 -9.09
C ASP A 189 18.58 10.02 -9.38
N ALA A 190 17.65 9.94 -10.34
CA ALA A 190 16.73 11.03 -10.65
C ALA A 190 15.85 11.39 -9.43
N ARG A 191 15.41 10.39 -8.65
CA ARG A 191 14.62 10.63 -7.43
C ARG A 191 15.44 11.27 -6.32
N ILE A 192 16.68 10.83 -6.11
CA ILE A 192 17.61 11.42 -5.15
C ILE A 192 17.85 12.90 -5.49
N ASP A 193 18.11 13.21 -6.76
CA ASP A 193 18.29 14.58 -7.24
C ASP A 193 17.07 15.45 -6.99
N GLN A 194 15.86 14.91 -7.19
CA GLN A 194 14.62 15.62 -6.92
C GLN A 194 14.46 15.92 -5.43
N HIS A 195 14.69 14.93 -4.57
CA HIS A 195 14.60 15.10 -3.11
C HIS A 195 15.61 16.11 -2.60
N GLN A 196 16.82 16.15 -3.16
CA GLN A 196 17.81 17.16 -2.79
C GLN A 196 17.32 18.58 -3.13
N LYS A 197 16.73 18.78 -4.31
CA LYS A 197 16.16 20.09 -4.70
C LYS A 197 15.01 20.52 -3.79
N GLU A 198 14.14 19.57 -3.41
CA GLU A 198 13.04 19.81 -2.48
C GLU A 198 13.56 20.15 -1.07
N ALA A 199 14.56 19.43 -0.58
CA ALA A 199 15.22 19.70 0.69
C ALA A 199 15.88 21.09 0.72
N ASP A 200 16.59 21.46 -0.35
CA ASP A 200 17.22 22.78 -0.47
C ASP A 200 16.19 23.92 -0.42
N LEU A 201 15.02 23.73 -1.05
CA LEU A 201 13.93 24.69 -1.00
C LEU A 201 13.39 24.85 0.44
N LEU A 202 13.14 23.74 1.13
CA LEU A 202 12.67 23.75 2.52
C LEU A 202 13.70 24.39 3.47
N GLN A 203 14.99 24.11 3.27
CA GLN A 203 16.06 24.72 4.05
C GLN A 203 16.13 26.24 3.86
N LYS A 204 15.98 26.73 2.61
CA LYS A 204 15.91 28.17 2.33
C LYS A 204 14.72 28.80 3.02
N PHE A 205 13.54 28.19 2.91
CA PHE A 205 12.32 28.68 3.57
C PHE A 205 12.49 28.73 5.10
N ARG A 206 12.99 27.65 5.70
CA ARG A 206 13.32 27.59 7.14
C ARG A 206 14.25 28.73 7.56
N LYS A 207 15.32 28.98 6.81
CA LYS A 207 16.28 30.06 7.10
C LYS A 207 15.62 31.45 7.06
N THR A 208 14.80 31.72 6.05
CA THR A 208 14.09 33.01 5.96
C THR A 208 13.04 33.18 7.05
N THR A 209 12.35 32.11 7.44
CA THR A 209 11.38 32.11 8.55
C THR A 209 12.08 32.35 9.89
N LEU A 210 13.21 31.69 10.15
CA LEU A 210 13.99 31.89 11.37
C LEU A 210 14.46 33.34 11.53
N ARG A 211 14.91 33.97 10.44
CA ARG A 211 15.29 35.40 10.45
C ARG A 211 14.12 36.30 10.83
N LYS A 212 12.94 36.06 10.27
CA LYS A 212 11.73 36.83 10.61
C LYS A 212 11.34 36.65 12.07
N LEU A 213 11.42 35.41 12.58
CA LEU A 213 11.15 35.11 13.99
C LEU A 213 12.08 35.91 14.91
N GLN A 214 13.39 35.87 14.65
CA GLN A 214 14.40 36.60 15.42
C GLN A 214 14.17 38.12 15.41
N THR A 215 13.78 38.70 14.26
CA THR A 215 13.47 40.13 14.19
C THR A 215 12.29 40.51 15.09
N LEU A 216 11.23 39.69 15.12
CA LEU A 216 10.07 39.95 15.97
C LEU A 216 10.40 39.76 17.45
N GLU A 217 11.22 38.77 17.78
CA GLU A 217 11.69 38.51 19.15
C GLU A 217 12.55 39.68 19.67
N CYS A 218 13.51 40.18 18.90
CA CYS A 218 14.33 41.33 19.30
C CYS A 218 13.51 42.63 19.44
N GLN A 219 12.53 42.87 18.56
CA GLN A 219 11.65 44.04 18.66
C GLN A 219 10.73 44.00 19.89
N ALA A 220 10.34 42.80 20.35
CA ALA A 220 9.55 42.64 21.56
C ALA A 220 10.38 42.90 22.83
N GLU A 221 11.67 42.55 22.83
CA GLU A 221 12.59 42.85 23.93
C GLU A 221 12.87 44.37 24.03
N GLU A 222 13.20 45.04 22.93
CA GLU A 222 13.43 46.51 22.90
C GLU A 222 12.17 47.33 23.27
N GLY A 223 10.98 46.85 22.88
CA GLY A 223 9.71 47.50 23.23
C GLY A 223 9.31 47.37 24.70
N SER A 224 9.91 46.42 25.43
CA SER A 224 9.65 46.18 26.86
C SER A 224 10.53 47.01 27.79
N GLU A 225 11.73 47.42 27.36
CA GLU A 225 12.67 48.25 28.15
C GLU A 225 12.31 49.74 28.17
N ILE A 226 11.53 50.25 27.22
CA ILE A 226 11.22 51.70 27.11
C ILE A 226 10.05 52.13 28.05
N LEU A 227 9.44 51.19 28.77
CA LEU A 227 8.26 51.46 29.63
C LEU A 227 8.58 51.70 31.12
N GLU A 228 9.84 51.95 31.48
CA GLU A 228 10.26 52.37 32.83
C GLU A 228 10.79 53.81 32.87
N HIS A 229 10.02 54.79 32.37
CA HIS A 229 10.31 56.20 32.65
C HIS A 229 9.69 56.63 33.98
N PHE A 230 10.54 56.69 35.01
CA PHE A 230 10.25 57.29 36.33
C PHE A 230 9.75 58.75 36.17
N PRO A 231 8.65 59.13 36.85
CA PRO A 231 8.21 60.53 36.84
C PRO A 231 9.19 61.40 37.62
N PHE A 232 9.81 62.35 36.91
CA PHE A 232 10.60 63.43 37.49
C PHE A 232 9.68 64.32 38.35
N LYS A 233 9.86 64.28 39.68
CA LYS A 233 9.26 65.30 40.57
C LYS A 233 10.09 66.57 40.46
N ALA A 234 9.52 67.59 39.83
CA ALA A 234 10.03 68.95 39.97
C ALA A 234 9.78 69.42 41.41
N ASP A 235 10.86 69.76 42.13
CA ASP A 235 10.81 70.38 43.44
C ASP A 235 10.62 71.89 43.24
N GLU A 236 9.40 72.37 43.42
CA GLU A 236 9.12 73.81 43.56
C GLU A 236 9.38 74.22 45.01
N THR A 237 10.66 74.34 45.37
CA THR A 237 11.03 75.19 46.51
C THR A 237 12.04 76.25 46.09
N SER A 238 11.60 77.49 46.28
CA SER A 238 12.38 78.73 46.41
C SER A 238 12.86 79.37 45.12
N MET A 239 12.15 80.42 44.70
CA MET A 239 12.81 81.67 44.29
C MET A 239 11.95 82.87 44.76
N PRO A 240 12.60 84.01 45.07
CA PRO A 240 12.29 84.89 46.21
C PRO A 240 11.14 85.89 46.03
#